data_AF-A0A0V0VG93-F1
#
_entry.id   AF-A0A0V0VG93-F1
#
_cell.length_a   1.000
_cell.length_b   1.000
_cell.length_c   1.000
_cell.angle_alpha   90.00
_cell.angle_beta   90.00
_cell.angle_gamma   90.00
#
_symmetry.space_group_name_H-M   'P 1'
#
loop_
_entity.id
_entity.type
_entity.pdbx_description
1 polymer ?
#
loop_
_entity_poly.entity_id
_entity_poly.type
_entity_poly.pdbx_seq_one_letter_code
_entity_poly.pdbx_strand_id
1 'polypeptide(L)'
;MDLVGPLKETRRVNRYILVPEAFPLPDAEAITVAMALVNDIFCRYGAPETLHSDQGRNFEAEVCRLFGVARTTAYHPQSDGLVERMN
;
A
#
# COMPACT_ATOMS: atom_id res chain seq x y z
N MET A 1 1.93 4.49 1.77
CA MET A 1 0.95 3.40 1.64
C MET A 1 1.46 2.25 2.46
N ASP A 2 0.59 1.66 3.24
CA ASP A 2 0.95 0.52 4.07
C ASP A 2 -0.21 -0.49 4.11
N LEU A 3 0.09 -1.73 4.47
CA LEU A 3 -0.88 -2.82 4.53
C LEU A 3 -1.04 -3.32 5.96
N VAL A 4 -2.26 -3.23 6.47
CA VAL A 4 -2.63 -3.79 7.78
C VAL A 4 -3.24 -5.17 7.56
N GLY A 5 -2.59 -6.23 8.04
CA GLY A 5 -3.10 -7.59 8.01
C GLY A 5 -2.03 -8.67 8.14
N PRO A 6 -2.40 -9.97 8.02
CA PRO A 6 -3.75 -10.45 7.75
C PRO A 6 -4.69 -10.30 8.97
N LEU A 7 -5.91 -9.84 8.70
CA LEU A 7 -7.01 -9.68 9.64
C LEU A 7 -8.00 -10.84 9.49
N LYS A 8 -9.01 -10.87 10.37
CA LYS A 8 -10.14 -11.80 10.24
C LYS A 8 -10.81 -11.60 8.88
N GLU A 9 -10.93 -12.69 8.13
CA GLU A 9 -11.56 -12.70 6.82
C GLU A 9 -13.01 -12.18 6.90
N THR A 10 -13.33 -11.24 6.03
CA THR A 10 -14.69 -10.72 5.87
C THR A 10 -15.52 -11.62 4.95
N ARG A 11 -16.85 -11.42 4.89
CA ARG A 11 -17.72 -12.14 3.94
C ARG A 11 -17.35 -11.94 2.46
N ARG A 12 -16.54 -10.94 2.16
CA ARG A 12 -16.01 -10.62 0.82
C ARG A 12 -14.58 -11.11 0.63
N VAL A 13 -14.09 -11.98 1.52
CA VAL A 13 -12.75 -12.59 1.46
C VAL A 13 -11.60 -11.59 1.67
N ASN A 14 -11.89 -10.36 2.10
CA ASN A 14 -10.87 -9.38 2.43
C ASN A 14 -10.17 -9.73 3.75
N ARG A 15 -8.84 -9.65 3.76
CA ARG A 15 -7.96 -9.93 4.90
C ARG A 15 -6.94 -8.83 5.16
N TYR A 16 -6.79 -7.87 4.25
CA TYR A 16 -5.84 -6.77 4.38
C TYR A 16 -6.54 -5.44 4.23
N ILE A 17 -5.95 -4.39 4.78
CA ILE A 17 -6.43 -3.02 4.64
C ILE A 17 -5.26 -2.16 4.16
N LEU A 18 -5.44 -1.49 3.02
CA LEU A 18 -4.50 -0.53 2.46
C LEU A 18 -4.76 0.86 3.05
N VAL A 19 -3.79 1.39 3.78
CA VAL A 19 -3.84 2.70 4.44
C VAL A 19 -3.09 3.78 3.62
N PRO A 20 -3.53 5.05 3.65
CA PRO A 20 -4.44 5.67 4.64
C PRO A 20 -5.95 5.56 4.36
N GLU A 21 -6.39 5.26 3.13
CA GLU A 21 -7.83 5.29 2.78
C GLU A 21 -8.66 4.10 3.30
N ALA A 22 -8.03 3.16 4.00
CA ALA A 22 -8.66 1.97 4.55
C ALA A 22 -9.35 1.07 3.49
N PHE A 23 -8.70 0.88 2.35
CA PHE A 23 -9.21 0.02 1.28
C PHE A 23 -9.06 -1.47 1.62
N PRO A 24 -10.14 -2.25 1.63
CA PRO A 24 -10.06 -3.67 1.95
C PRO A 24 -9.53 -4.48 0.77
N LEU A 25 -8.57 -5.38 1.02
CA LEU A 25 -7.95 -6.25 0.02
C LEU A 25 -8.01 -7.73 0.44
N PRO A 26 -8.15 -8.67 -0.52
CA PRO A 26 -8.15 -10.11 -0.26
C PRO A 26 -6.77 -10.67 0.12
N ASP A 27 -5.73 -10.07 -0.42
CA ASP A 27 -4.34 -10.46 -0.26
C ASP A 27 -3.41 -9.23 -0.34
N ALA A 28 -2.14 -9.44 -0.01
CA ALA A 28 -1.09 -8.44 -0.07
C ALA A 28 -0.22 -8.59 -1.33
N GLU A 29 -0.71 -9.26 -2.38
CA GLU A 29 0.04 -9.41 -3.62
C GLU A 29 0.20 -8.06 -4.33
N ALA A 30 1.37 -7.81 -4.92
CA ALA A 30 1.68 -6.53 -5.52
C ALA A 30 0.68 -6.12 -6.61
N ILE A 31 0.21 -7.08 -7.41
CA ILE A 31 -0.81 -6.85 -8.43
C ILE A 31 -2.16 -6.43 -7.84
N THR A 32 -2.62 -7.08 -6.76
CA THR A 32 -3.91 -6.80 -6.12
C THR A 32 -3.94 -5.38 -5.57
N VAL A 33 -2.87 -4.99 -4.87
CA VAL A 33 -2.76 -3.63 -4.34
C VAL A 33 -2.59 -2.63 -5.48
N ALA A 34 -1.77 -2.92 -6.51
CA ALA A 34 -1.58 -2.02 -7.65
C ALA A 34 -2.93 -1.73 -8.36
N MET A 35 -3.75 -2.75 -8.54
CA MET A 35 -5.10 -2.60 -9.09
C MET A 35 -5.98 -1.73 -8.20
N ALA A 36 -5.96 -1.92 -6.88
CA ALA A 36 -6.73 -1.09 -5.96
C ALA A 36 -6.26 0.38 -5.99
N LEU A 37 -4.96 0.61 -6.04
CA LEU A 37 -4.38 1.94 -6.15
C LEU A 37 -4.84 2.67 -7.42
N VAL A 38 -4.83 1.98 -8.55
CA VAL A 38 -5.19 2.61 -9.82
C VAL A 38 -6.70 2.86 -9.90
N ASN A 39 -7.50 1.82 -9.66
CA ASN A 39 -8.95 1.90 -9.83
C ASN A 39 -9.62 2.83 -8.82
N ASP A 40 -9.09 2.89 -7.60
CA ASP A 40 -9.77 3.59 -6.50
C ASP A 40 -9.06 4.88 -6.07
N ILE A 41 -7.72 4.96 -6.15
CA ILE A 41 -6.99 6.17 -5.75
C ILE A 41 -6.64 7.04 -6.97
N PHE A 42 -6.00 6.47 -8.00
CA PHE A 42 -5.51 7.27 -9.13
C PHE A 42 -6.65 7.77 -10.02
N CYS A 43 -7.73 6.98 -10.15
CA CYS A 43 -8.94 7.45 -10.84
C CYS A 43 -9.60 8.65 -10.13
N ARG A 44 -9.42 8.81 -8.81
CA ARG A 44 -10.02 9.91 -8.04
C ARG A 44 -9.14 11.15 -7.99
N TYR A 45 -7.83 10.96 -7.80
CA TYR A 45 -6.90 12.06 -7.53
C TYR A 45 -5.89 12.31 -8.65
N GLY A 46 -5.90 11.49 -9.71
CA GLY A 46 -4.85 11.45 -10.72
C GLY A 46 -3.69 10.53 -10.32
N ALA A 47 -2.80 10.27 -11.28
CA ALA A 47 -1.59 9.50 -10.99
C ALA A 47 -0.66 10.31 -10.06
N PRO A 48 -0.19 9.72 -8.95
CA PRO A 48 0.71 10.41 -8.04
C PRO A 48 2.09 10.59 -8.68
N GLU A 49 2.75 11.69 -8.35
CA GLU A 49 4.14 11.92 -8.73
C GLU A 49 5.11 11.03 -7.94
N THR A 50 4.72 10.60 -6.74
CA THR A 50 5.53 9.75 -5.84
C THR A 50 4.65 8.72 -5.11
N LEU A 51 5.17 7.50 -4.97
CA LEU A 51 4.50 6.41 -4.25
C LEU A 51 5.43 5.85 -3.19
N HIS A 52 5.08 6.04 -1.92
CA HIS A 52 5.86 5.58 -0.78
C HIS A 52 5.22 4.32 -0.17
N SER A 53 5.95 3.22 -0.03
CA SER A 53 5.47 2.00 0.63
C SER A 53 6.50 1.42 1.60
N ASP A 54 6.07 1.05 2.81
CA ASP A 54 6.93 0.44 3.83
C ASP A 54 7.14 -1.08 3.59
N GLN A 55 6.22 -1.71 2.86
CA GLN A 55 6.22 -3.15 2.55
C GLN A 55 7.26 -3.58 1.49
N GLY A 56 8.15 -2.68 1.07
CA GLY A 56 9.39 -3.02 0.38
C GLY A 56 9.50 -2.61 -1.09
N ARG A 57 10.75 -2.44 -1.55
CA ARG A 57 11.12 -1.94 -2.89
C ARG A 57 10.56 -2.78 -4.06
N ASN A 58 10.20 -4.04 -3.82
CA ASN A 58 9.75 -4.96 -4.87
C ASN A 58 8.28 -4.69 -5.25
N PHE A 59 7.46 -4.40 -4.24
CA PHE A 59 6.08 -3.97 -4.40
C PHE A 59 5.98 -2.69 -5.23
N GLU A 60 6.75 -1.67 -4.82
CA GLU A 60 6.78 -0.38 -5.50
C GLU A 60 7.31 -0.52 -6.94
N ALA A 61 8.33 -1.35 -7.16
CA ALA A 61 8.86 -1.61 -8.50
C ALA A 61 7.84 -2.26 -9.44
N GLU A 62 7.03 -3.20 -8.94
CA GLU A 62 6.02 -3.89 -9.74
C GLU A 62 4.83 -2.98 -10.08
N VAL A 63 4.35 -2.19 -9.12
CA VAL A 63 3.34 -1.14 -9.34
C VAL A 63 3.84 -0.11 -10.37
N CYS A 64 5.07 0.37 -10.19
CA CYS A 64 5.72 1.29 -11.13
C CYS A 64 5.87 0.70 -12.53
N ARG A 65 6.24 -0.58 -12.64
CA ARG A 65 6.36 -1.27 -13.94
C ARG A 65 5.01 -1.47 -14.61
N LEU A 66 3.98 -1.85 -13.85
CA LEU A 66 2.64 -2.12 -14.39
C LEU A 66 1.97 -0.85 -14.93
N PHE A 67 2.27 0.31 -14.35
CA PHE A 67 1.52 1.55 -14.63
C PHE A 67 2.38 2.74 -15.11
N GLY A 68 3.69 2.56 -15.27
CA GLY A 68 4.58 3.59 -15.82
C GLY A 68 4.85 4.78 -14.88
N VAL A 69 4.55 4.64 -13.59
CA VAL A 69 4.80 5.66 -12.56
C VAL A 69 6.25 5.58 -12.07
N ALA A 70 6.90 6.74 -11.84
CA ALA A 70 8.30 6.81 -11.43
C ALA A 70 8.51 6.30 -9.98
N ARG A 71 9.60 5.57 -9.73
CA ARG A 71 9.95 4.96 -8.43
C ARG A 71 10.62 5.97 -7.50
N THR A 72 10.32 6.03 -6.19
CA THR A 72 11.16 6.81 -5.24
C THR A 72 11.14 6.38 -3.75
N THR A 73 12.37 6.10 -3.29
CA THR A 73 12.96 6.11 -1.92
C THR A 73 12.38 5.22 -0.81
N ALA A 74 13.25 4.30 -0.35
CA ALA A 74 13.09 3.48 0.84
C ALA A 74 12.90 4.33 2.11
N TYR A 75 11.99 3.91 2.97
CA TYR A 75 11.79 4.46 4.31
C TYR A 75 13.10 4.46 5.10
N HIS A 76 13.41 5.60 5.72
CA HIS A 76 14.52 5.76 6.66
C HIS A 76 13.90 5.80 8.06
N PRO A 77 13.84 4.67 8.78
CA PRO A 77 13.30 4.62 10.14
C PRO A 77 14.26 5.33 11.10
N GLN A 78 14.22 6.66 11.17
CA GLN A 78 14.91 7.42 12.22
C GLN A 78 13.97 8.33 13.03
N SER A 79 12.64 8.16 12.92
CA SER A 79 11.72 8.96 13.74
C SER A 79 10.38 8.30 14.04
N ASP A 80 10.36 7.05 14.47
CA ASP A 80 9.15 6.42 15.03
C ASP A 80 9.34 5.91 16.47
N GLY A 81 10.26 6.51 17.22
CA GLY A 81 10.53 6.15 18.62
C GLY A 81 9.42 6.54 19.62
N LEU A 82 8.27 7.08 19.17
CA LEU A 82 7.21 7.56 20.05
C LEU A 82 5.90 6.74 19.95
N VAL A 83 5.72 5.92 18.92
CA VAL A 83 4.47 5.16 18.70
C VAL A 83 4.67 3.64 18.90
N GLU A 84 5.79 3.20 19.50
CA GLU A 84 6.01 1.79 19.84
C GLU A 84 5.74 1.46 21.32
N ARG A 85 4.92 2.26 22.03
CA ARG A 85 4.71 2.09 23.48
C ARG A 85 3.26 2.19 23.97
N MET A 86 2.31 1.78 23.13
CA MET A 86 0.92 1.55 23.57
C MET A 86 0.37 0.18 23.13
N ASN A 87 1.20 -0.87 23.23
CA ASN A 87 0.73 -2.25 23.38
C ASN A 87 1.09 -2.76 24.76
#